data_AF-A0A1H3ZRT6-F1
#
_entry.id   AF-A0A1H3ZRT6-F1
#
_cell.length_a   1.000
_cell.length_b   1.000
_cell.length_c   1.000
_cell.angle_alpha   90.00
_cell.angle_beta   90.00
_cell.angle_gamma   90.00
#
_symmetry.space_group_name_H-M   'P 1'
#
loop_
_entity.id
_entity.type
_entity.pdbx_description
1 polymer ?
#
loop_
_entity_poly.entity_id
_entity_poly.type
_entity_poly.pdbx_seq_one_letter_code
_entity_poly.pdbx_strand_id
1 'polypeptide(L)'
;MKRYTVLLALALLLCLCCYNSFGQYSSMHTPYGKVNIPNPSTGTTFLPFLKSGSGSPKMKALDYTVVLNSGEIYKGTGKLRLYKGKYYIQFYKGKKLRLFNPEDTKSITAITEMGRKMVGLPAFNDSCWLFKTYEGKINKYSVAPEWGTPYPAAIQKDPQMPPVEISKENVMNFVQDNPEALEKVKKGKLLDAVRIYNRP
;
A
#
# COMPACT_ATOMS: atom_id res chain seq x y z
N MET A 1 -48.98 2.95 30.32
CA MET A 1 -48.39 2.61 29.01
C MET A 1 -47.50 3.73 28.44
N LYS A 2 -46.41 4.13 29.12
CA LYS A 2 -45.49 5.19 28.62
C LYS A 2 -43.99 4.91 28.85
N ARG A 3 -43.62 3.72 29.32
CA ARG A 3 -42.22 3.38 29.68
C ARG A 3 -41.47 2.49 28.67
N TYR A 4 -42.17 1.91 27.70
CA TYR A 4 -41.55 1.03 26.68
C TYR A 4 -41.11 1.77 25.41
N THR A 5 -41.60 2.98 25.17
CA THR A 5 -41.30 3.75 23.96
C THR A 5 -39.89 4.36 23.98
N VAL A 6 -39.34 4.65 25.16
CA VAL A 6 -37.99 5.26 25.30
C VAL A 6 -36.88 4.22 25.11
N LEU A 7 -37.11 2.96 25.50
CA LEU A 7 -36.15 1.88 25.33
C LEU A 7 -36.02 1.43 23.86
N LEU A 8 -37.09 1.54 23.06
CA LEU A 8 -37.04 1.19 21.63
C LEU A 8 -36.27 2.24 20.81
N ALA A 9 -36.36 3.52 21.20
CA ALA A 9 -35.65 4.62 20.53
C ALA A 9 -34.13 4.58 20.78
N LEU A 10 -33.68 4.09 21.95
CA LEU A 10 -32.26 3.96 22.26
C LEU A 10 -31.59 2.78 21.51
N ALA A 11 -32.34 1.71 21.22
CA ALA A 11 -31.85 0.56 20.48
C ALA A 11 -31.65 0.83 18.98
N LEU A 12 -32.48 1.70 18.39
CA LEU A 12 -32.36 2.10 16.98
C LEU A 12 -31.20 3.08 16.73
N LEU A 13 -30.77 3.85 17.73
CA LEU A 13 -29.65 4.79 17.60
C LEU A 13 -28.27 4.10 17.61
N LEU A 14 -28.16 2.89 18.18
CA LEU A 14 -26.90 2.14 18.24
C LEU A 14 -26.62 1.32 16.96
N CYS A 15 -27.55 1.27 16.00
CA CYS A 15 -27.39 0.50 14.76
C CYS A 15 -26.80 1.31 13.59
N LEU A 16 -26.51 2.60 13.79
CA LEU A 16 -26.02 3.50 12.73
C LEU A 16 -24.49 3.67 12.66
N CYS A 17 -23.72 2.94 13.47
CA CYS A 17 -22.25 3.04 13.49
C CYS A 17 -21.53 1.83 12.88
N CYS A 18 -22.18 1.06 12.01
CA CYS A 18 -21.48 0.13 11.13
C CYS A 18 -21.31 0.77 9.74
N TYR A 19 -20.56 1.86 9.65
CA TYR A 19 -19.91 2.22 8.40
C TYR A 19 -18.86 1.15 8.11
N ASN A 20 -19.30 0.05 7.49
CA ASN A 20 -18.40 -0.69 6.62
C ASN A 20 -18.08 0.26 5.46
N SER A 21 -17.00 1.02 5.58
CA SER A 21 -16.31 1.55 4.41
C SER A 21 -15.74 0.38 3.62
N PHE A 22 -16.61 -0.32 2.89
CA PHE A 22 -16.21 -1.16 1.77
C PHE A 22 -15.58 -0.20 0.77
N GLY A 23 -14.25 -0.13 0.76
CA GLY A 23 -13.53 0.57 -0.30
C GLY A 23 -14.00 0.02 -1.63
N GLN A 24 -14.48 0.89 -2.53
CA GLN A 24 -14.82 0.44 -3.87
C GLN A 24 -13.52 0.16 -4.60
N TYR A 25 -13.33 -1.09 -5.01
CA TYR A 25 -12.22 -1.52 -5.83
C TYR A 25 -12.68 -1.49 -7.30
N SER A 26 -11.86 -0.90 -8.17
CA SER A 26 -11.99 -1.15 -9.61
C SER A 26 -11.45 -2.54 -9.90
N SER A 27 -12.22 -3.35 -10.61
CA SER A 27 -11.74 -4.67 -11.01
C SER A 27 -11.19 -4.66 -12.41
N MET A 28 -10.06 -5.33 -12.60
CA MET A 28 -9.40 -5.47 -13.90
C MET A 28 -9.26 -6.95 -14.24
N HIS A 29 -9.61 -7.32 -15.47
CA HIS A 29 -9.37 -8.67 -15.97
C HIS A 29 -7.92 -8.78 -16.42
N THR A 30 -7.21 -9.73 -15.84
CA THR A 30 -5.86 -10.11 -16.27
C THR A 30 -5.93 -11.51 -16.90
N PRO A 31 -4.90 -11.95 -17.65
CA PRO A 31 -4.80 -13.35 -18.10
C PRO A 31 -4.88 -14.37 -16.95
N TYR A 32 -4.73 -13.93 -15.70
CA TYR A 32 -4.77 -14.74 -14.48
C TYR A 32 -6.06 -14.57 -13.67
N GLY A 33 -7.09 -13.93 -14.24
CA GLY A 33 -8.36 -13.68 -13.58
C GLY A 33 -8.56 -12.24 -13.13
N LYS A 34 -9.68 -12.01 -12.42
CA LYS A 34 -10.16 -10.69 -12.03
C LYS A 34 -9.43 -10.18 -10.79
N VAL A 35 -8.61 -9.14 -10.93
CA VAL A 35 -7.85 -8.52 -9.84
C VAL A 35 -8.56 -7.24 -9.38
N ASN A 36 -8.60 -7.01 -8.06
CA ASN A 36 -9.18 -5.82 -7.46
C ASN A 36 -8.08 -4.77 -7.23
N ILE A 37 -8.22 -3.64 -7.90
CA ILE A 37 -7.36 -2.47 -7.78
C ILE A 37 -8.14 -1.42 -6.98
N PRO A 38 -7.61 -0.91 -5.87
CA PRO A 38 -8.29 0.16 -5.13
C PRO A 38 -8.57 1.36 -6.04
N ASN A 39 -9.82 1.82 -6.07
CA ASN A 39 -10.26 2.89 -6.95
C ASN A 39 -9.68 4.24 -6.48
N PRO A 40 -9.03 5.03 -7.35
CA PRO A 40 -8.59 6.38 -7.01
C PRO A 40 -9.74 7.31 -6.60
N SER A 41 -10.97 7.15 -7.10
CA SER A 41 -12.01 8.17 -6.88
C SER A 41 -12.70 8.16 -5.50
N THR A 42 -12.44 7.20 -4.60
CA THR A 42 -13.28 6.99 -3.39
C THR A 42 -12.60 7.30 -2.05
N GLY A 43 -11.45 7.96 -2.02
CA GLY A 43 -10.91 8.55 -0.78
C GLY A 43 -10.62 7.55 0.36
N THR A 44 -10.55 6.25 0.07
CA THR A 44 -10.23 5.24 1.09
C THR A 44 -8.76 5.32 1.43
N THR A 45 -8.48 5.80 2.62
CA THR A 45 -7.16 5.87 3.21
C THR A 45 -6.49 4.49 3.24
N PHE A 46 -5.51 4.28 2.37
CA PHE A 46 -4.71 3.05 2.38
C PHE A 46 -3.78 3.04 3.60
N LEU A 47 -3.99 2.09 4.50
CA LEU A 47 -3.16 1.87 5.68
C LEU A 47 -2.35 0.57 5.50
N PRO A 48 -1.17 0.63 4.88
CA PRO A 48 -0.42 -0.56 4.45
C PRO A 48 -0.05 -1.54 5.57
N PHE A 49 0.02 -1.06 6.82
CA PHE A 49 0.52 -1.85 7.95
C PHE A 49 -0.56 -2.56 8.75
N LEU A 50 -1.85 -2.24 8.52
CA LEU A 50 -2.94 -2.86 9.28
C LEU A 50 -3.32 -4.25 8.75
N LYS A 51 -2.99 -4.56 7.49
CA LYS A 51 -3.41 -5.82 6.85
C LYS A 51 -2.33 -6.91 6.77
N SER A 52 -1.05 -6.60 7.01
CA SER A 52 0.04 -7.57 6.83
C SER A 52 0.34 -8.45 8.05
N GLY A 53 -0.24 -8.18 9.23
CA GLY A 53 0.00 -8.94 10.47
C GLY A 53 1.45 -8.88 10.99
N SER A 54 2.31 -8.13 10.31
CA SER A 54 3.72 -7.91 10.61
C SER A 54 3.87 -6.43 10.99
N GLY A 55 4.69 -6.11 12.00
CA GLY A 55 4.83 -4.76 12.57
C GLY A 55 5.07 -3.63 11.55
N SER A 56 5.04 -2.37 11.99
CA SER A 56 5.28 -1.25 11.06
C SER A 56 6.77 -1.12 10.72
N PRO A 57 7.14 -0.89 9.44
CA PRO A 57 8.53 -0.63 9.06
C PRO A 57 9.02 0.65 9.75
N LYS A 58 10.29 0.63 10.16
CA LYS A 58 10.96 1.83 10.67
C LYS A 58 11.25 2.75 9.47
N MET A 59 10.53 3.86 9.37
CA MET A 59 10.79 4.86 8.34
C MET A 59 12.11 5.58 8.64
N LYS A 60 13.20 5.14 8.00
CA LYS A 60 14.52 5.75 8.11
C LYS A 60 14.60 7.05 7.29
N ALA A 61 15.54 7.91 7.66
CA ALA A 61 15.91 9.03 6.81
C ALA A 61 16.80 8.51 5.68
N LEU A 62 16.51 8.92 4.45
CA LEU A 62 17.21 8.47 3.24
C LEU A 62 17.39 9.64 2.28
N ASP A 63 18.30 9.48 1.32
CA ASP A 63 18.45 10.47 0.27
C ASP A 63 17.39 10.25 -0.81
N TYR A 64 16.62 11.30 -1.09
CA TYR A 64 15.63 11.29 -2.15
C TYR A 64 15.97 12.29 -3.24
N THR A 65 15.56 11.95 -4.45
CA THR A 65 15.34 12.90 -5.54
C THR A 65 13.84 12.95 -5.81
N VAL A 66 13.23 14.12 -5.63
CA VAL A 66 11.82 14.37 -5.87
C VAL A 66 11.69 15.34 -7.04
N VAL A 67 10.90 14.96 -8.05
CA VAL A 67 10.55 15.82 -9.19
C VAL A 67 9.08 16.15 -9.07
N LEU A 68 8.76 17.44 -8.94
CA LEU A 68 7.38 17.91 -8.84
C LEU A 68 6.69 17.93 -10.20
N ASN A 69 5.36 18.00 -10.19
CA ASN A 69 4.56 18.21 -11.39
C ASN A 69 4.91 19.53 -12.10
N SER A 70 5.37 20.53 -11.35
CA SER A 70 5.90 21.80 -11.88
C SER A 70 7.23 21.64 -12.65
N GLY A 71 7.90 20.50 -12.53
CA GLY A 71 9.24 20.27 -13.09
C GLY A 71 10.39 20.62 -12.14
N GLU A 72 10.11 21.22 -10.98
CA GLU A 72 11.13 21.50 -9.96
C GLU A 72 11.73 20.20 -9.41
N ILE A 73 13.04 20.22 -9.13
CA ILE A 73 13.80 19.06 -8.66
C ILE A 73 14.39 19.36 -7.29
N TYR A 74 14.13 18.48 -6.32
CA TYR A 74 14.66 18.54 -4.97
C TYR A 74 15.49 17.30 -4.66
N LYS A 75 16.70 17.50 -4.12
CA LYS A 75 17.65 16.45 -3.74
C LYS A 75 18.16 16.66 -2.32
N GLY A 76 18.30 15.58 -1.56
CA GLY A 76 18.76 15.62 -0.17
C GLY A 76 18.13 14.55 0.72
N THR A 77 18.44 14.62 2.01
CA THR A 77 17.97 13.65 2.99
C THR A 77 16.58 14.02 3.50
N GLY A 78 15.65 13.08 3.39
CA GLY A 78 14.26 13.22 3.83
C GLY A 78 13.82 12.05 4.69
N LYS A 79 12.72 12.24 5.43
CA LYS A 79 12.08 11.16 6.19
C LYS A 79 10.64 10.99 5.73
N LEU A 80 10.27 9.75 5.43
CA LEU A 80 8.91 9.41 5.06
C LEU A 80 8.04 9.37 6.34
N ARG A 81 6.88 10.01 6.28
CA ARG A 81 5.96 10.19 7.42
C ARG A 81 4.55 9.86 6.99
N LEU A 82 3.73 9.43 7.95
CA LEU A 82 2.31 9.15 7.77
C LEU A 82 1.50 10.15 8.59
N TYR A 83 0.58 10.87 7.96
CA TYR A 83 -0.36 11.74 8.65
C TYR A 83 -1.74 11.63 8.02
N LYS A 84 -2.76 11.39 8.85
CA LYS A 84 -4.14 11.13 8.39
C LYS A 84 -4.21 10.10 7.24
N GLY A 85 -3.30 9.13 7.29
CA GLY A 85 -3.16 8.05 6.32
C GLY A 85 -2.75 8.44 4.89
N LYS A 86 -2.23 9.65 4.70
CA LYS A 86 -1.40 10.01 3.55
C LYS A 86 0.08 10.01 3.96
N TYR A 87 0.91 9.43 3.12
CA TYR A 87 2.36 9.52 3.25
C TYR A 87 2.87 10.78 2.59
N TYR A 88 3.85 11.39 3.23
CA TYR A 88 4.56 12.54 2.71
C TYR A 88 6.04 12.42 3.09
N ILE A 89 6.88 13.13 2.35
CA ILE A 89 8.30 13.22 2.68
C ILE A 89 8.57 14.57 3.32
N GLN A 90 9.19 14.49 4.48
CA GLN A 90 9.70 15.61 5.23
C GLN A 90 11.16 15.83 4.87
N PHE A 91 11.43 16.95 4.20
CA PHE A 91 12.76 17.36 3.75
C PHE A 91 13.27 18.54 4.58
N TYR A 92 14.54 18.48 4.99
CA TYR A 92 15.21 19.62 5.62
C TYR A 92 16.34 20.12 4.73
N LYS A 93 16.31 21.40 4.40
CA LYS A 93 17.43 22.11 3.76
C LYS A 93 17.87 23.23 4.69
N GLY A 94 18.89 22.97 5.50
CA GLY A 94 19.23 23.83 6.64
C GLY A 94 18.08 23.90 7.64
N LYS A 95 17.62 25.11 7.99
CA LYS A 95 16.48 25.33 8.90
C LYS A 95 15.11 25.29 8.20
N LYS A 96 15.06 25.15 6.87
CA LYS A 96 13.80 25.18 6.12
C LYS A 96 13.24 23.77 5.95
N LEU A 97 12.01 23.58 6.42
CA LEU A 97 11.20 22.39 6.22
C LEU A 97 10.47 22.49 4.88
N ARG A 98 10.51 21.44 4.07
CA ARG A 98 9.68 21.23 2.88
C ARG A 98 8.97 19.90 3.01
N LEU A 99 7.70 19.88 2.62
CA LEU A 99 6.88 18.67 2.58
C LEU A 99 6.55 18.37 1.13
N PHE A 100 6.64 17.09 0.76
CA PHE A 100 6.24 16.61 -0.55
C PHE A 100 5.16 15.54 -0.38
N ASN A 101 4.08 15.62 -1.15
CA ASN A 101 3.00 14.63 -1.18
C ASN A 101 3.00 13.91 -2.54
N PRO A 102 2.49 12.67 -2.65
CA PRO A 102 2.48 11.95 -3.91
C PRO A 102 1.72 12.69 -5.02
N GLU A 103 0.60 13.35 -4.70
CA GLU A 103 -0.23 14.11 -5.64
C GLU A 103 0.51 15.28 -6.33
N ASP A 104 1.53 15.84 -5.67
CA ASP A 104 2.33 16.95 -6.20
C ASP A 104 3.59 16.47 -6.95
N THR A 105 3.85 15.16 -6.96
CA THR A 105 5.09 14.58 -7.48
C THR A 105 4.90 13.85 -8.80
N LYS A 106 5.73 14.24 -9.77
CA LYS A 106 5.83 13.53 -11.04
C LYS A 106 6.62 12.23 -10.90
N SER A 107 7.69 12.27 -10.12
CA SER A 107 8.51 11.08 -9.84
C SER A 107 9.27 11.23 -8.54
N ILE A 108 9.56 10.09 -7.92
CA ILE A 108 10.43 10.03 -6.76
C ILE A 108 11.42 8.88 -6.88
N THR A 109 12.64 9.12 -6.41
CA THR A 109 13.65 8.10 -6.23
C THR A 109 14.23 8.19 -4.82
N ALA A 110 14.41 7.05 -4.17
CA ALA A 110 15.16 6.90 -2.94
C ALA A 110 16.52 6.23 -3.21
N ILE A 111 17.55 6.62 -2.47
CA ILE A 111 18.84 5.92 -2.39
C ILE A 111 18.89 5.28 -1.01
N THR A 112 18.98 3.96 -0.95
CA THR A 112 19.05 3.22 0.31
C THR A 112 20.41 3.36 0.98
N GLU A 113 20.53 2.94 2.24
CA GLU A 113 21.81 2.88 2.97
C GLU A 113 22.88 2.03 2.23
N MET A 114 22.45 1.08 1.39
CA MET A 114 23.34 0.26 0.56
C MET A 114 23.66 0.89 -0.81
N GLY A 115 23.30 2.16 -1.02
CA GLY A 115 23.49 2.86 -2.31
C GLY A 115 22.54 2.43 -3.41
N ARG A 116 21.52 1.60 -3.11
CA ARG A 116 20.57 1.12 -4.12
C ARG A 116 19.58 2.21 -4.48
N LYS A 117 19.46 2.49 -5.77
CA LYS A 117 18.42 3.39 -6.31
C LYS A 117 17.09 2.65 -6.40
N MET A 118 16.04 3.21 -5.80
CA MET A 118 14.68 2.67 -5.82
C MET A 118 13.70 3.74 -6.31
N VAL A 119 13.02 3.47 -7.41
CA VAL A 119 11.98 4.36 -7.95
C VAL A 119 10.67 4.11 -7.19
N GLY A 120 10.05 5.18 -6.71
CA GLY A 120 8.73 5.11 -6.09
C GLY A 120 7.64 5.44 -7.10
N LEU A 121 6.61 4.62 -7.12
CA LEU A 121 5.43 4.78 -7.95
C LEU A 121 4.30 5.37 -7.10
N PRO A 122 3.63 6.47 -7.50
CA PRO A 122 2.44 6.91 -6.81
C PRO A 122 1.39 5.78 -6.85
N ALA A 123 0.74 5.53 -5.73
CA ALA A 123 -0.20 4.43 -5.60
C ALA A 123 -1.33 4.77 -4.63
N PHE A 124 -2.40 3.99 -4.74
CA PHE A 124 -3.54 4.04 -3.81
C PHE A 124 -4.15 5.45 -3.69
N ASN A 125 -4.47 6.06 -4.83
CA ASN A 125 -4.98 7.43 -4.90
C ASN A 125 -4.01 8.49 -4.35
N ASP A 126 -2.75 8.42 -4.78
CA ASP A 126 -1.71 9.35 -4.33
C ASP A 126 -1.57 9.46 -2.81
N SER A 127 -1.96 8.38 -2.09
CA SER A 127 -1.82 8.32 -0.65
C SER A 127 -0.40 7.90 -0.25
N CYS A 128 0.36 7.26 -1.15
CA CYS A 128 1.75 6.91 -0.90
C CYS A 128 2.56 6.74 -2.18
N TRP A 129 3.87 6.53 -2.00
CA TRP A 129 4.72 5.95 -3.02
C TRP A 129 5.02 4.49 -2.67
N LEU A 130 4.96 3.62 -3.68
CA LEU A 130 5.36 2.23 -3.61
C LEU A 130 6.73 2.05 -4.27
N PHE A 131 7.67 1.48 -3.53
CA PHE A 131 9.00 1.11 -4.01
C PHE A 131 9.04 -0.40 -4.22
N LYS A 132 9.59 -0.87 -5.34
CA LYS A 132 9.80 -2.30 -5.58
C LYS A 132 10.86 -2.82 -4.61
N THR A 133 10.48 -3.69 -3.68
CA THR A 133 11.35 -4.20 -2.62
C THR A 133 11.80 -5.64 -2.83
N TYR A 134 11.19 -6.36 -3.77
CA TYR A 134 11.58 -7.72 -4.14
C TYR A 134 11.16 -8.03 -5.57
N GLU A 135 11.98 -8.82 -6.27
CA GLU A 135 11.74 -9.30 -7.62
C GLU A 135 11.70 -10.83 -7.66
N GLY A 136 10.67 -11.38 -8.31
CA GLY A 136 10.44 -12.82 -8.44
C GLY A 136 9.24 -13.09 -9.34
N LYS A 137 8.69 -14.31 -9.33
CA LYS A 137 7.48 -14.65 -10.11
C LYS A 137 6.30 -13.71 -9.77
N ILE A 138 6.24 -13.24 -8.52
CA ILE A 138 5.41 -12.14 -8.03
C ILE A 138 6.34 -11.11 -7.36
N ASN A 139 6.41 -9.92 -7.94
CA ASN A 139 7.12 -8.78 -7.39
C ASN A 139 6.41 -8.26 -6.13
N LYS A 140 7.19 -7.70 -5.19
CA LYS A 140 6.65 -7.07 -3.98
C LYS A 140 7.05 -5.61 -3.92
N TYR A 141 6.14 -4.80 -3.39
CA TYR A 141 6.33 -3.37 -3.22
C TYR A 141 6.00 -2.97 -1.78
N SER A 142 6.72 -1.98 -1.26
CA SER A 142 6.46 -1.41 0.06
C SER A 142 6.54 0.12 0.00
N VAL A 143 5.92 0.76 1.00
CA VAL A 143 6.06 2.20 1.20
C VAL A 143 7.46 2.56 1.73
N ALA A 144 8.08 1.64 2.47
CA ALA A 144 9.47 1.80 2.88
C ALA A 144 10.40 1.36 1.72
N PRO A 145 11.30 2.24 1.24
CA PRO A 145 12.28 1.88 0.21
C PRO A 145 13.42 1.04 0.82
N GLU A 146 13.10 -0.21 1.16
CA GLU A 146 14.02 -1.17 1.76
C GLU A 146 13.92 -2.49 0.99
N TRP A 147 15.03 -2.91 0.38
CA TRP A 147 15.07 -4.19 -0.33
C TRP A 147 14.94 -5.36 0.63
N GLY A 148 14.13 -6.36 0.28
CA GLY A 148 13.88 -7.53 1.10
C GLY A 148 13.03 -7.25 2.34
N THR A 149 12.42 -6.06 2.46
CA THR A 149 11.60 -5.71 3.63
C THR A 149 10.49 -6.75 3.86
N PRO A 150 10.26 -7.19 5.12
CA PRO A 150 9.21 -8.17 5.43
C PRO A 150 7.81 -7.54 5.47
N TYR A 151 7.70 -6.24 5.16
CA TYR A 151 6.47 -5.45 5.22
C TYR A 151 6.03 -4.96 3.83
N PRO A 152 5.76 -5.84 2.85
CA PRO A 152 5.23 -5.42 1.57
C PRO A 152 3.77 -4.95 1.73
N ALA A 153 3.43 -3.91 0.98
CA ALA A 153 2.11 -3.30 0.93
C ALA A 153 1.33 -3.70 -0.34
N ALA A 154 2.05 -4.07 -1.40
CA ALA A 154 1.47 -4.42 -2.69
C ALA A 154 2.27 -5.52 -3.40
N ILE A 155 1.63 -6.16 -4.37
CA ILE A 155 2.19 -7.25 -5.20
C ILE A 155 1.87 -7.04 -6.67
N GLN A 156 2.69 -7.60 -7.55
CA GLN A 156 2.53 -7.51 -9.00
C GLN A 156 3.07 -8.79 -9.64
N LYS A 157 2.24 -9.55 -10.35
CA LYS A 157 2.67 -10.74 -11.11
C LYS A 157 3.12 -10.37 -12.52
N ASP A 158 2.35 -9.52 -13.21
CA ASP A 158 2.65 -9.03 -14.54
C ASP A 158 3.29 -7.63 -14.48
N PRO A 159 4.54 -7.44 -14.97
CA PRO A 159 5.21 -6.15 -14.99
C PRO A 159 4.47 -5.04 -15.75
N GLN A 160 3.60 -5.39 -16.71
CA GLN A 160 2.83 -4.41 -17.50
C GLN A 160 1.61 -3.87 -16.74
N MET A 161 1.24 -4.50 -15.63
CA MET A 161 0.05 -4.17 -14.85
C MET A 161 0.43 -3.41 -13.58
N PRO A 162 -0.38 -2.48 -13.06
CA PRO A 162 -0.04 -1.77 -11.83
C PRO A 162 0.04 -2.72 -10.62
N PRO A 163 0.89 -2.44 -9.62
CA PRO A 163 0.88 -3.18 -8.36
C PRO A 163 -0.48 -3.08 -7.66
N VAL A 164 -0.91 -4.18 -7.07
CA VAL A 164 -2.21 -4.28 -6.38
C VAL A 164 -2.04 -4.56 -4.91
N GLU A 165 -3.05 -4.20 -4.12
CA GLU A 165 -3.06 -4.48 -2.68
C GLU A 165 -2.97 -5.98 -2.40
N ILE A 166 -2.29 -6.33 -1.30
CA ILE A 166 -2.23 -7.71 -0.79
C ILE A 166 -3.58 -8.06 -0.14
N SER A 167 -4.52 -8.54 -0.96
CA SER A 167 -5.82 -9.07 -0.51
C SER A 167 -5.93 -10.57 -0.77
N LYS A 168 -6.90 -11.21 -0.11
CA LYS A 168 -7.17 -12.65 -0.34
C LYS A 168 -7.53 -12.91 -1.79
N GLU A 169 -8.37 -12.08 -2.41
CA GLU A 169 -8.77 -12.25 -3.82
C GLU A 169 -7.56 -12.11 -4.75
N ASN A 170 -6.79 -11.03 -4.60
CA ASN A 170 -5.65 -10.74 -5.47
C ASN A 170 -4.58 -11.84 -5.40
N VAL A 171 -4.23 -12.27 -4.19
CA VAL A 171 -3.23 -13.34 -4.00
C VAL A 171 -3.76 -14.66 -4.53
N MET A 172 -5.04 -15.00 -4.30
CA MET A 172 -5.65 -16.24 -4.80
C MET A 172 -5.54 -16.35 -6.32
N ASN A 173 -5.86 -15.27 -7.04
CA ASN A 173 -5.76 -15.24 -8.50
C ASN A 173 -4.31 -15.43 -9.00
N PHE A 174 -3.34 -14.86 -8.29
CA PHE A 174 -1.94 -14.96 -8.69
C PHE A 174 -1.34 -16.35 -8.46
N VAL A 175 -1.86 -17.14 -7.51
CA VAL A 175 -1.28 -18.45 -7.12
C VAL A 175 -2.19 -19.64 -7.39
N GLN A 176 -3.27 -19.45 -8.17
CA GLN A 176 -4.29 -20.49 -8.42
C GLN A 176 -3.75 -21.81 -8.99
N ASP A 177 -2.63 -21.72 -9.71
CA ASP A 177 -1.88 -22.82 -10.34
C ASP A 177 -0.94 -23.54 -9.38
N ASN A 178 -0.82 -23.10 -8.12
CA ASN A 178 0.05 -23.69 -7.11
C ASN A 178 -0.76 -24.16 -5.88
N PRO A 179 -1.04 -25.47 -5.74
CA PRO A 179 -1.83 -25.99 -4.63
C PRO A 179 -1.28 -25.67 -3.24
N GLU A 180 0.05 -25.71 -3.06
CA GLU A 180 0.69 -25.42 -1.77
C GLU A 180 0.49 -23.95 -1.36
N ALA A 181 0.65 -23.03 -2.32
CA ALA A 181 0.42 -21.60 -2.10
C ALA A 181 -1.07 -21.31 -1.85
N LEU A 182 -1.97 -21.94 -2.61
CA LEU A 182 -3.42 -21.78 -2.47
C LEU A 182 -3.90 -22.19 -1.07
N GLU A 183 -3.35 -23.27 -0.50
CA GLU A 183 -3.63 -23.69 0.87
C GLU A 183 -3.23 -22.63 1.91
N LYS A 184 -2.15 -21.88 1.67
CA LYS A 184 -1.79 -20.74 2.54
C LYS A 184 -2.77 -19.59 2.41
N VAL A 185 -3.27 -19.29 1.20
CA VAL A 185 -4.29 -18.26 0.99
C VAL A 185 -5.57 -18.60 1.75
N LYS A 186 -6.04 -19.86 1.69
CA LYS A 186 -7.22 -20.32 2.42
C LYS A 186 -7.07 -20.12 3.94
N LYS A 187 -5.86 -20.30 4.46
CA LYS A 187 -5.49 -20.11 5.87
C LYS A 187 -5.22 -18.63 6.25
N GLY A 188 -5.45 -17.68 5.35
CA GLY A 188 -5.19 -16.26 5.57
C GLY A 188 -3.70 -15.87 5.57
N LYS A 189 -2.80 -16.81 5.24
CA LYS A 189 -1.34 -16.61 5.23
C LYS A 189 -0.89 -16.09 3.88
N LEU A 190 -1.31 -14.87 3.53
CA LEU A 190 -1.13 -14.28 2.20
C LEU A 190 0.35 -14.13 1.80
N LEU A 191 1.19 -13.61 2.69
CA LEU A 191 2.62 -13.44 2.41
C LEU A 191 3.37 -14.77 2.29
N ASP A 192 2.94 -15.79 3.03
CA ASP A 192 3.47 -17.15 2.89
C ASP A 192 3.10 -17.76 1.54
N ALA A 193 1.87 -17.55 1.07
CA ALA A 193 1.44 -18.01 -0.25
C ALA A 193 2.33 -17.42 -1.36
N VAL A 194 2.56 -16.10 -1.32
CA VAL A 194 3.45 -15.41 -2.26
C VAL A 194 4.89 -15.93 -2.15
N ARG A 195 5.39 -16.17 -0.92
CA ARG A 195 6.73 -16.73 -0.70
C ARG A 195 6.87 -18.13 -1.29
N ILE A 196 5.89 -18.99 -1.12
CA ILE A 196 5.88 -20.36 -1.68
C ILE A 196 5.86 -20.30 -3.20
N TYR A 197 4.99 -19.46 -3.77
CA TYR A 197 4.88 -19.31 -5.22
C TYR A 197 6.19 -18.84 -5.85
N ASN A 198 6.92 -17.95 -5.18
CA ASN A 198 8.21 -17.41 -5.64
C ASN A 198 9.39 -18.36 -5.45
N ARG A 199 9.22 -19.56 -4.88
CA ARG A 199 10.30 -20.55 -4.84
C ARG A 199 10.68 -20.94 -6.28
N PRO A 200 11.97 -21.20 -6.55
CA PRO A 200 12.43 -21.65 -7.86
C PRO A 200 11.62 -22.87 -8.32
#